data_AF-W1XG11-F1
#
_entry.id   AF-W1XG11-F1
#
_cell.length_a   1.000
_cell.length_b   1.000
_cell.length_c   1.000
_cell.angle_alpha   90.00
_cell.angle_beta   90.00
_cell.angle_gamma   90.00
#
_symmetry.space_group_name_H-M   'P 1'
#
loop_
_entity.id
_entity.type
_entity.pdbx_description
1 polymer ?
#
loop_
_entity_poly.entity_id
_entity_poly.type
_entity_poly.pdbx_seq_one_letter_code
_entity_poly.pdbx_strand_id
1 'polypeptide(L)'
;LLNQFRREAADMLDAARLAGYQRGSRKPVADPAPIYPQTHLSFLANVYNQKAREFYHRYGVQLIDAAYEAHEEKGEVPVMITKHCLRFAFNLCPKQAKGNIKSWKATPMQLVNGDEVLTLKFDCRPCEMHVIGKIKNHILKMPLPGSVVASVSPDELLKTLPKRKG
;
A
#
# COMPACT_ATOMS: atom_id res chain seq x y z
N LEU A 1 -11.13 18.21 -41.87
CA LEU A 1 -9.69 18.39 -42.15
C LEU A 1 -8.88 18.59 -40.86
N LEU A 2 -9.07 19.65 -40.07
CA LEU A 2 -8.29 19.88 -38.84
C LEU A 2 -8.32 18.70 -37.83
N ASN A 3 -9.51 18.14 -37.57
CA ASN A 3 -9.64 17.01 -36.65
C ASN A 3 -8.94 15.74 -37.13
N GLN A 4 -8.76 15.59 -38.45
CA GLN A 4 -8.04 14.46 -39.03
C GLN A 4 -6.54 14.61 -38.82
N PHE A 5 -5.97 15.79 -39.13
CA PHE A 5 -4.57 16.07 -38.87
C PHE A 5 -4.20 15.98 -37.39
N ARG A 6 -5.11 16.35 -36.48
CA ARG A 6 -4.90 16.16 -35.04
C ARG A 6 -4.76 14.68 -34.64
N ARG A 7 -5.55 13.80 -35.26
CA ARG A 7 -5.47 12.35 -35.02
C ARG A 7 -4.19 11.77 -35.60
N GLU A 8 -3.90 12.08 -36.87
CA GLU A 8 -2.69 11.60 -37.54
C GLU A 8 -1.41 12.05 -36.82
N ALA A 9 -1.35 13.31 -36.37
CA ALA A 9 -0.22 13.81 -35.60
C ALA A 9 -0.08 13.11 -34.23
N ALA A 10 -1.20 12.80 -33.56
CA ALA A 10 -1.18 12.06 -32.29
C ALA A 10 -0.70 10.62 -32.50
N ASP A 11 -1.18 9.94 -33.55
CA ASP A 11 -0.78 8.57 -33.89
C ASP A 11 0.72 8.51 -34.23
N MET A 12 1.23 9.48 -34.99
CA MET A 12 2.65 9.61 -35.30
C MET A 12 3.49 9.84 -34.04
N LEU A 13 3.01 10.69 -33.12
CA LEU A 13 3.69 10.96 -31.85
C LEU A 13 3.75 9.70 -30.98
N ASP A 14 2.66 8.94 -30.88
CA ASP A 14 2.64 7.70 -30.11
C ASP A 14 3.56 6.64 -30.72
N ALA A 15 3.57 6.50 -32.04
CA ALA A 15 4.48 5.60 -32.75
C ALA A 15 5.95 5.98 -32.48
N ALA A 16 6.29 7.26 -32.57
CA ALA A 16 7.64 7.76 -32.27
C ALA A 16 8.02 7.55 -30.81
N ARG A 17 7.10 7.78 -29.86
CA ARG A 17 7.30 7.55 -28.43
C ARG A 17 7.57 6.07 -28.13
N LEU A 18 6.83 5.16 -28.76
CA LEU A 18 7.02 3.72 -28.59
C LEU A 18 8.33 3.24 -29.23
N ALA A 19 8.67 3.73 -30.42
CA ALA A 19 9.92 3.40 -31.10
C ALA A 19 11.16 3.92 -30.33
N GLY A 20 11.05 5.10 -29.70
CA GLY A 20 12.10 5.68 -28.87
C GLY A 20 12.09 5.21 -27.41
N TYR A 21 11.12 4.40 -26.99
CA TYR A 21 11.04 3.96 -25.60
C TYR A 21 12.14 2.95 -25.28
N GLN A 22 13.15 3.40 -24.56
CA GLN A 22 14.16 2.52 -23.98
C GLN A 22 13.66 1.98 -22.65
N ARG A 23 13.47 0.66 -22.58
CA ARG A 23 13.08 0.00 -21.34
C ARG A 23 14.24 0.08 -20.34
N GLY A 24 14.00 0.71 -19.19
CA GLY A 24 14.97 0.74 -18.11
C GLY A 24 15.35 -0.69 -17.67
N SER A 25 16.64 -0.93 -17.49
CA SER A 25 17.15 -2.16 -16.87
C SER A 25 17.34 -1.95 -15.37
N ARG A 26 17.34 -3.06 -14.61
CA ARG A 26 17.63 -3.02 -13.17
C ARG A 26 19.08 -2.59 -12.97
N LYS A 27 19.32 -1.53 -12.19
CA LYS A 27 20.66 -1.13 -11.77
C LYS A 27 21.32 -2.23 -10.93
N PRO A 28 22.65 -2.41 -11.01
CA PRO A 28 23.36 -3.31 -10.11
C PRO A 28 23.16 -2.89 -8.65
N VAL A 29 23.30 -3.86 -7.74
CA VAL A 29 23.31 -3.57 -6.30
C VAL A 29 24.56 -2.76 -5.98
N ALA A 30 24.45 -1.77 -5.09
CA ALA A 30 25.58 -0.96 -4.65
C ALA A 30 26.60 -1.80 -3.85
N ASP A 31 27.86 -1.38 -3.87
CA ASP A 31 28.96 -1.93 -3.07
C ASP A 31 29.54 -0.82 -2.18
N PRO A 32 29.47 -0.92 -0.84
CA PRO A 32 28.89 -2.04 -0.08
C PRO A 32 27.36 -2.13 -0.23
N ALA A 33 26.83 -3.33 0.01
CA ALA A 33 25.39 -3.55 0.03
C ALA A 33 24.71 -2.63 1.05
N PRO A 34 23.58 -1.97 0.69
CA PRO A 34 22.88 -1.08 1.61
C PRO A 34 22.29 -1.86 2.78
N ILE A 35 22.25 -1.26 3.97
CA ILE A 35 21.60 -1.86 5.14
C ILE A 35 20.24 -1.20 5.34
N TYR A 36 19.22 -2.00 5.66
CA TYR A 36 17.88 -1.49 5.93
C TYR A 36 17.86 -0.69 7.24
N PRO A 37 17.20 0.48 7.30
CA PRO A 37 17.26 1.34 8.48
C PRO A 37 16.69 0.73 9.77
N GLN A 38 15.65 -0.11 9.64
CA GLN A 38 15.04 -0.81 10.76
C GLN A 38 15.56 -2.25 10.88
N THR A 39 15.83 -2.72 12.09
CA THR A 39 16.20 -4.11 12.37
C THR A 39 15.00 -5.00 12.68
N HIS A 40 13.85 -4.39 13.00
CA HIS A 40 12.57 -5.06 13.24
C HIS A 40 11.49 -4.44 12.36
N LEU A 41 10.79 -5.28 11.61
CA LEU A 41 9.64 -4.91 10.80
C LEU A 41 8.38 -5.50 11.41
N SER A 42 7.42 -4.63 11.75
CA SER A 42 6.10 -5.07 12.19
C SER A 42 5.21 -5.44 11.00
N PHE A 43 3.99 -5.90 11.28
CA PHE A 43 2.97 -6.21 10.28
C PHE A 43 2.72 -5.07 9.28
N LEU A 44 2.97 -3.81 9.68
CA LEU A 44 2.83 -2.61 8.84
C LEU A 44 3.77 -2.59 7.63
N ALA A 45 4.84 -3.38 7.65
CA ALA A 45 5.78 -3.50 6.54
C ALA A 45 5.28 -4.41 5.41
N ASN A 46 4.14 -5.10 5.60
CA ASN A 46 3.49 -5.97 4.60
C ASN A 46 4.45 -7.03 4.00
N VAL A 47 5.39 -7.53 4.80
CA VAL A 47 6.33 -8.59 4.39
C VAL A 47 5.61 -9.94 4.42
N TYR A 48 4.87 -10.22 3.35
CA TYR A 48 3.97 -11.37 3.30
C TYR A 48 4.64 -12.67 2.80
N ASN A 49 5.37 -12.58 1.68
CA ASN A 49 5.93 -13.77 1.01
C ASN A 49 7.38 -14.06 1.40
N GLN A 50 7.81 -15.30 1.18
CA GLN A 50 9.14 -15.77 1.56
C GLN A 50 10.29 -15.01 0.87
N LYS A 51 10.15 -14.66 -0.41
CA LYS A 51 11.16 -13.90 -1.14
C LYS A 51 11.38 -12.50 -0.56
N ALA A 52 10.30 -11.87 -0.07
CA ALA A 52 10.40 -10.60 0.63
C ALA A 52 11.13 -10.76 1.97
N ARG A 53 10.83 -11.80 2.76
CA ARG A 53 11.56 -12.09 4.01
C ARG A 53 13.06 -12.28 3.76
N GLU A 54 13.42 -13.11 2.79
CA GLU A 54 14.82 -13.33 2.39
C GLU A 54 15.52 -12.04 1.96
N PHE A 55 14.82 -11.19 1.22
CA PHE A 55 15.31 -9.87 0.83
C PHE A 55 15.63 -9.02 2.06
N TYR A 56 14.70 -8.85 2.99
CA TYR A 56 14.90 -8.00 4.17
C TYR A 56 15.98 -8.55 5.10
N HIS A 57 16.03 -9.87 5.32
CA HIS A 57 17.09 -10.51 6.09
C HIS A 57 18.47 -10.29 5.49
N ARG A 58 18.61 -10.42 4.16
CA ARG A 58 19.87 -10.13 3.46
C ARG A 58 20.37 -8.71 3.71
N TYR A 59 19.46 -7.76 3.90
CA TYR A 59 19.77 -6.35 4.14
C TYR A 59 19.73 -5.96 5.63
N GLY A 60 19.92 -6.92 6.54
CA GLY A 60 20.19 -6.66 7.96
C GLY A 60 18.98 -6.61 8.88
N VAL A 61 17.77 -6.86 8.36
CA VAL A 61 16.59 -7.01 9.20
C VAL A 61 16.66 -8.34 9.96
N GLN A 62 16.48 -8.30 11.28
CA GLN A 62 16.61 -9.47 12.15
C GLN A 62 15.25 -10.09 12.46
N LEU A 63 14.26 -9.27 12.79
CA LEU A 63 12.91 -9.71 13.14
C LEU A 63 11.90 -9.17 12.13
N ILE A 64 11.01 -10.03 11.66
CA ILE A 64 9.96 -9.69 10.70
C ILE A 64 8.67 -10.33 11.20
N ASP A 65 7.73 -9.52 11.67
CA ASP A 65 6.42 -9.99 12.07
C ASP A 65 5.60 -10.37 10.83
N ALA A 66 4.60 -11.23 11.01
CA ALA A 66 3.71 -11.59 9.92
C ALA A 66 2.93 -10.36 9.43
N ALA A 67 2.84 -10.22 8.11
CA ALA A 67 1.98 -9.22 7.49
C ALA A 67 0.51 -9.42 7.92
N TYR A 68 -0.27 -8.35 7.95
CA TYR A 68 -1.64 -8.36 8.47
C TYR A 68 -2.54 -9.40 7.76
N GLU A 69 -2.33 -9.59 6.46
CA GLU A 69 -3.04 -10.54 5.60
C GLU A 69 -2.74 -12.02 5.95
N ALA A 70 -1.75 -12.29 6.80
CA ALA A 70 -1.43 -13.63 7.27
C ALA A 70 -2.36 -14.11 8.40
N HIS A 71 -3.31 -13.27 8.83
CA HIS A 71 -4.33 -13.59 9.84
C HIS A 71 -3.77 -13.86 11.26
N GLU A 72 -2.53 -13.46 11.52
CA GLU A 72 -1.91 -13.58 12.85
C GLU A 72 -2.32 -12.42 13.78
N GLU A 73 -2.47 -11.22 13.24
CA GLU A 73 -2.92 -10.03 13.97
C GLU A 73 -4.46 -9.94 14.05
N LYS A 74 -5.03 -10.45 15.15
CA LYS A 74 -6.49 -10.52 15.36
C LYS A 74 -7.06 -9.37 16.19
N GLY A 75 -6.20 -8.51 16.72
CA GLY A 75 -6.56 -7.39 17.57
C GLY A 75 -7.10 -6.18 16.81
N GLU A 76 -7.35 -5.10 17.56
CA GLU A 76 -7.58 -3.78 16.98
C GLU A 76 -6.24 -3.11 16.68
N VAL A 77 -5.91 -2.99 15.41
CA VAL A 77 -4.63 -2.44 14.94
C VAL A 77 -4.83 -1.36 13.89
N PRO A 78 -3.85 -0.45 13.68
CA PRO A 78 -3.89 0.47 12.55
C PRO A 78 -3.88 -0.30 11.22
N VAL A 79 -4.97 -0.21 10.48
CA VAL A 79 -5.09 -0.78 9.13
C VAL A 79 -4.78 0.25 8.04
N MET A 80 -4.82 1.54 8.39
CA MET A 80 -4.42 2.62 7.51
C MET A 80 -3.82 3.76 8.33
N ILE A 81 -2.68 4.27 7.88
CA ILE A 81 -2.01 5.45 8.45
C ILE A 81 -1.95 6.51 7.34
N THR A 82 -2.50 7.69 7.59
CA THR A 82 -2.55 8.76 6.60
C THR A 82 -2.16 10.10 7.19
N LYS A 83 -1.53 10.94 6.35
CA LYS A 83 -1.23 12.34 6.68
C LYS A 83 -2.45 13.24 6.53
N HIS A 84 -3.46 12.82 5.74
CA HIS A 84 -4.73 13.54 5.68
C HIS A 84 -5.45 13.41 7.03
N CYS A 85 -5.68 14.53 7.71
CA CYS A 85 -6.18 14.55 9.06
C CYS A 85 -7.56 15.20 9.13
N LEU A 86 -8.58 14.44 9.53
CA LEU A 86 -9.94 14.98 9.67
C LEU A 86 -10.05 16.04 10.76
N ARG A 87 -9.24 15.97 11.83
CA ARG A 87 -9.16 17.07 12.81
C ARG A 87 -8.71 18.36 12.15
N PHE A 88 -7.76 18.30 11.22
CA PHE A 88 -7.35 19.48 10.47
C PHE A 88 -8.47 19.96 9.54
N ALA A 89 -9.09 19.06 8.77
CA ALA A 89 -10.17 19.41 7.84
C ALA A 89 -11.38 20.07 8.54
N PHE A 90 -11.68 19.69 9.78
CA PHE A 90 -12.77 20.25 10.56
C PHE A 90 -12.35 21.37 11.53
N ASN A 91 -11.15 21.94 11.39
CA ASN A 91 -10.61 23.00 12.26
C ASN A 91 -10.52 22.61 13.76
N LEU A 92 -10.40 21.32 14.05
CA LEU A 92 -10.23 20.73 15.39
C LEU A 92 -8.76 20.43 15.71
N CYS A 93 -7.82 20.82 14.85
CA CYS A 93 -6.41 20.49 15.03
C CYS A 93 -5.77 21.30 16.17
N PRO A 94 -5.17 20.65 17.18
CA PRO A 94 -4.53 21.36 18.29
C PRO A 94 -3.31 22.18 17.85
N LYS A 95 -2.67 21.85 16.73
CA LYS A 95 -1.54 22.62 16.19
C LYS A 95 -1.96 23.98 15.59
N GLN A 96 -3.21 24.11 15.13
CA GLN A 96 -3.73 25.36 14.56
C GLN A 96 -4.36 26.25 15.63
N ALA A 97 -4.92 25.64 16.68
CA ALA A 97 -5.54 26.33 17.79
C ALA A 97 -4.48 26.95 18.73
N LYS A 98 -3.97 28.14 18.39
CA LYS A 98 -3.10 28.93 19.28
C LYS A 98 -3.87 29.37 20.54
N GLY A 99 -3.71 28.63 21.63
CA GLY A 99 -3.88 29.13 23.00
C GLY A 99 -5.28 29.09 23.64
N ASN A 100 -6.38 28.80 22.94
CA ASN A 100 -7.72 28.96 23.53
C ASN A 100 -8.76 27.89 23.17
N ILE A 101 -8.39 26.61 23.06
CA ILE A 101 -9.41 25.58 22.87
C ILE A 101 -9.21 24.41 23.82
N LYS A 102 -10.29 24.10 24.56
CA LYS A 102 -10.56 22.85 25.28
C LYS A 102 -10.57 21.61 24.34
N SER A 103 -9.90 21.64 23.18
CA SER A 103 -9.91 20.61 22.12
C SER A 103 -9.11 19.37 22.49
N TRP A 104 -8.45 19.36 23.65
CA TRP A 104 -7.76 18.17 24.14
C TRP A 104 -8.71 16.99 24.37
N LYS A 105 -10.00 17.26 24.59
CA LYS A 105 -11.08 16.26 24.63
C LYS A 105 -11.91 16.26 23.35
N ALA A 106 -11.27 16.35 22.18
CA ALA A 106 -11.98 16.10 20.93
C ALA A 106 -12.62 14.72 20.98
N THR A 107 -13.93 14.66 20.75
CA THR A 107 -14.71 13.42 20.73
C THR A 107 -14.02 12.39 19.82
N PRO A 108 -13.94 11.11 20.22
CA PRO A 108 -13.47 10.05 19.34
C PRO A 108 -14.24 10.13 18.01
N MET A 109 -13.50 10.17 16.90
CA MET A 109 -14.11 10.14 15.58
C MET A 109 -14.12 8.70 15.08
N GLN A 110 -15.16 8.38 14.31
CA GLN A 110 -15.32 7.08 13.68
C GLN A 110 -15.65 7.27 12.20
N LEU A 111 -15.18 6.36 11.36
CA LEU A 111 -15.66 6.21 10.00
C LEU A 111 -16.74 5.15 10.00
N VAL A 112 -17.90 5.49 9.45
CA VAL A 112 -19.04 4.59 9.34
C VAL A 112 -19.24 4.26 7.87
N ASN A 113 -19.24 2.97 7.53
CA ASN A 113 -19.50 2.47 6.19
C ASN A 113 -20.49 1.31 6.26
N GLY A 114 -21.78 1.60 6.05
CA GLY A 114 -22.85 0.64 6.33
C GLY A 114 -22.83 0.21 7.80
N ASP A 115 -22.72 -1.10 8.03
CA ASP A 115 -22.66 -1.69 9.37
C ASP A 115 -21.25 -1.67 10.00
N GLU A 116 -20.25 -1.13 9.28
CA GLU A 116 -18.87 -1.04 9.76
C GLU A 116 -18.59 0.27 10.46
N VAL A 117 -18.04 0.19 11.66
CA VAL A 117 -17.57 1.35 12.43
C VAL A 117 -16.09 1.18 12.70
N LEU A 118 -15.26 2.04 12.12
CA LEU A 118 -13.81 2.07 12.30
C LEU A 118 -13.42 3.26 13.17
N THR A 119 -12.61 3.03 14.19
CA THR A 119 -12.21 4.09 15.12
C THR A 119 -11.00 4.84 14.59
N LEU A 120 -11.03 6.17 14.69
CA LEU A 120 -9.92 7.03 14.30
C LEU A 120 -9.08 7.43 15.51
N LYS A 121 -7.78 7.11 15.46
CA LYS A 121 -6.78 7.63 16.39
C LYS A 121 -5.95 8.71 15.70
N PHE A 122 -5.58 9.76 16.43
CA PHE A 122 -4.85 10.89 15.89
C PHE A 122 -3.54 11.06 16.65
N ASP A 123 -2.42 10.81 15.99
CA ASP A 123 -1.11 11.14 16.53
C ASP A 123 -0.68 12.51 15.99
N CYS A 124 -0.87 13.52 16.83
CA CYS A 124 -0.57 14.90 16.46
C CYS A 124 0.94 15.15 16.32
N ARG A 125 1.82 14.33 16.93
CA ARG A 125 3.28 14.56 16.87
C ARG A 125 3.83 14.36 15.45
N PRO A 126 3.75 13.18 14.82
CA PRO A 126 4.10 12.96 13.41
C PRO A 126 3.02 13.45 12.43
N CYS A 127 1.91 14.00 12.93
CA CYS A 127 0.76 14.47 12.15
C CYS A 127 0.12 13.34 11.33
N GLU A 128 -0.34 12.31 12.02
CA GLU A 128 -0.92 11.11 11.42
C GLU A 128 -2.32 10.83 11.98
N MET A 129 -3.19 10.38 11.09
CA MET A 129 -4.48 9.80 11.42
C MET A 129 -4.41 8.31 11.14
N HIS A 130 -4.72 7.51 12.16
CA HIS A 130 -4.73 6.05 12.10
C HIS A 130 -6.18 5.58 12.09
N VAL A 131 -6.53 4.80 11.06
CA VAL A 131 -7.79 4.07 11.02
C VAL A 131 -7.55 2.74 11.71
N ILE A 132 -8.21 2.54 12.84
CA ILE A 132 -8.11 1.32 13.63
C ILE A 132 -9.22 0.38 13.19
N GLY A 133 -8.82 -0.84 12.82
CA GLY A 133 -9.72 -1.90 12.40
C GLY A 133 -9.39 -3.20 13.12
N LYS A 134 -10.37 -4.10 13.13
CA LYS A 134 -10.23 -5.48 13.59
C LYS A 134 -10.57 -6.42 12.46
N ILE A 135 -9.77 -7.45 12.25
CA ILE A 135 -10.04 -8.45 11.21
C ILE A 135 -11.38 -9.13 11.49
N LYS A 136 -12.21 -9.28 10.46
CA LYS A 136 -13.53 -9.88 10.59
C LYS A 136 -13.42 -11.41 10.65
N ASN A 137 -14.31 -12.03 11.43
CA ASN A 137 -14.35 -13.48 11.58
C ASN A 137 -14.55 -14.24 10.26
N HIS A 138 -15.32 -13.68 9.31
CA HIS A 138 -15.49 -14.35 8.01
C HIS A 138 -14.22 -14.28 7.15
N ILE A 139 -13.42 -13.22 7.26
CA ILE A 139 -12.12 -13.11 6.58
C ILE A 139 -11.15 -14.13 7.15
N LEU A 140 -11.14 -14.34 8.46
CA LEU A 140 -10.33 -15.40 9.10
C LEU A 140 -10.66 -16.81 8.59
N LYS A 141 -11.88 -17.03 8.09
CA LYS A 141 -12.32 -18.31 7.50
C LYS A 141 -11.99 -18.41 6.00
N MET A 142 -11.62 -17.31 5.35
CA MET A 142 -11.19 -17.32 3.96
C MET A 142 -9.76 -17.86 3.85
N PRO A 143 -9.42 -18.51 2.72
CA PRO A 143 -8.05 -18.95 2.48
C PRO A 143 -7.11 -17.74 2.44
N LEU A 144 -5.88 -17.96 2.90
CA LEU A 144 -4.83 -16.93 2.90
C LEU A 144 -4.57 -16.43 1.47
N PRO A 145 -4.36 -15.12 1.25
CA PRO A 145 -4.03 -14.61 -0.08
C PRO A 145 -2.83 -15.33 -0.71
N GLY A 146 -3.00 -15.84 -1.93
CA GLY A 146 -1.95 -16.60 -2.61
C GLY A 146 -1.72 -18.04 -2.12
N SER A 147 -2.45 -18.51 -1.10
CA SER A 147 -2.49 -19.93 -0.72
C SER A 147 -3.34 -20.77 -1.67
N VAL A 148 -4.33 -20.15 -2.31
CA VAL A 148 -5.09 -20.79 -3.37
C VAL A 148 -4.22 -20.76 -4.61
N VAL A 149 -3.49 -21.85 -4.84
CA VAL A 149 -2.99 -22.17 -6.17
C VAL A 149 -4.25 -22.47 -6.98
N ALA A 150 -4.85 -21.45 -7.59
CA ALA A 150 -5.64 -21.74 -8.78
C ALA A 150 -4.67 -22.51 -9.67
N SER A 151 -4.94 -23.79 -9.84
CA SER A 151 -4.17 -24.71 -10.69
C SER A 151 -4.36 -24.28 -12.13
N VAL A 152 -3.92 -23.07 -12.47
CA VAL A 152 -3.83 -22.60 -13.83
C VAL A 152 -2.51 -23.17 -14.29
N SER A 153 -2.60 -24.24 -15.07
CA SER A 153 -1.42 -24.83 -15.70
C SER A 153 -0.67 -23.74 -16.49
N PRO A 154 0.66 -23.83 -16.64
CA PRO A 154 1.41 -22.93 -17.51
C PRO A 154 0.78 -22.80 -18.91
N ASP A 155 0.19 -23.88 -19.42
CA ASP A 155 -0.52 -23.91 -20.70
C ASP A 155 -1.80 -23.06 -20.71
N GLU A 156 -2.58 -23.05 -19.63
CA GLU A 156 -3.76 -22.18 -19.49
C GLU A 156 -3.35 -20.71 -19.36
N LEU A 157 -2.24 -20.44 -18.69
CA LEU A 157 -1.72 -19.08 -18.53
C LEU A 157 -1.20 -18.53 -19.87
N LEU A 158 -0.50 -19.37 -20.66
CA LEU A 158 -0.03 -19.02 -22.01
C LEU A 158 -1.18 -18.71 -22.98
N LYS A 159 -2.34 -19.35 -22.84
CA LYS A 159 -3.54 -19.07 -23.66
C LYS A 159 -4.14 -17.68 -23.43
N THR A 160 -3.86 -17.05 -22.28
CA THR A 160 -4.35 -15.70 -21.95
C THR A 160 -3.42 -14.58 -22.40
N LEU A 161 -2.19 -14.90 -22.84
CA LEU A 161 -1.26 -13.91 -23.35
C LEU A 161 -1.66 -13.48 -24.77
N PRO A 162 -1.62 -12.17 -25.10
CA PRO A 162 -1.88 -11.70 -26.44
C PRO A 162 -0.84 -12.29 -27.41
N LYS A 163 -1.31 -12.88 -28.52
CA LYS A 163 -0.43 -13.44 -29.56
C LYS A 163 0.51 -12.33 -30.05
N ARG A 164 1.83 -12.61 -30.01
CA ARG A 164 2.84 -11.76 -30.64
C ARG A 164 2.44 -11.56 -32.10
N LYS A 165 2.08 -10.34 -32.48
CA LYS A 165 2.00 -9.95 -33.89
C LYS A 165 3.44 -9.94 -34.41
N GLY A 166 3.72 -10.85 -35.35
CA GLY A 166 4.93 -10.81 -36.15
C GLY A 166 4.92 -9.62 -37.10
#